data_AF-A0A961AHQ2-F1
#
_entry.id   AF-A0A961AHQ2-F1
#
_cell.length_a   1.000
_cell.length_b   1.000
_cell.length_c   1.000
_cell.angle_alpha   90.00
_cell.angle_beta   90.00
_cell.angle_gamma   90.00
#
_symmetry.space_group_name_H-M   'P 1'
#
loop_
_entity.id
_entity.type
_entity.pdbx_description
1 polymer ?
#
loop_
_entity_poly.entity_id
_entity_poly.type
_entity_poly.pdbx_seq_one_letter_code
_entity_poly.pdbx_strand_id
1 'polypeptide(L)'
;MMEQILDRENLAQAWKRVKANKGAPGIDGMTVDAFPAFCREHWERISQALMKGTYRPASVRRVWLPKPDGTMRPLGVPTVLDRLIQQAMAQVLGRLFEGDFSAHSYGFRPGRSAHQAVAELELCWKARRRYAVDCDLKSFFDTVNHDHLMEALRKKVKCPRTLGLIRRYLTAGVVLPDGTRDATLQGVPQGGPLSPLLANIVLDPLDKELEARGHRFARYADDFIVMVKSARAAQRVMASLIRFCEGRLKLVVNRAKSQAAPLQSCAFLGYQVGKRGKLMWTFEAVHRFKQRVRDITRRNRGHRVQDVIGELRRYVIGWLNYFKLSHTYTVVLELDRWLRRRVRLYYWKQWKQPRTRRRNLISLGIAPDRVKLASRSRKGYWRMSQNSIVRTALNNHWLNEQGVPDIRVTWINVALAALAPSGSLPAGCLAGARLTTGQVPASDRNRRIRTRMSGGVGPVAGLSQSRGPDSLPLLSRASDPRHSPIPS
;
A
#
# COMPACT_ATOMS: atom_id res chain seq x y z
N MET A 1 22.97 -20.40 -17.62
CA MET A 1 21.90 -19.56 -17.01
C MET A 1 21.91 -19.67 -15.49
N MET A 2 21.99 -20.87 -14.90
CA MET A 2 22.17 -20.99 -13.45
C MET A 2 23.41 -20.25 -12.98
N GLU A 3 24.49 -20.32 -13.75
CA GLU A 3 25.75 -19.61 -13.53
C GLU A 3 25.53 -18.09 -13.48
N GLN A 4 24.72 -17.54 -14.39
CA GLN A 4 24.36 -16.11 -14.40
C GLN A 4 23.48 -15.71 -13.20
N ILE A 5 22.63 -16.63 -12.72
CA ILE A 5 21.80 -16.39 -11.54
C ILE A 5 22.69 -16.33 -10.29
N LEU A 6 23.68 -17.22 -10.20
CA LEU A 6 24.62 -17.33 -9.08
C LEU A 6 25.84 -16.43 -9.21
N ASP A 7 25.90 -15.59 -10.25
CA ASP A 7 26.95 -14.62 -10.43
C ASP A 7 27.04 -13.67 -9.22
N ARG A 8 28.26 -13.34 -8.81
CA ARG A 8 28.53 -12.56 -7.60
C ARG A 8 27.89 -11.17 -7.65
N GLU A 9 27.94 -10.50 -8.80
CA GLU A 9 27.35 -9.17 -8.94
C GLU A 9 25.82 -9.26 -8.91
N ASN A 10 25.24 -10.24 -9.61
CA ASN A 10 23.79 -10.48 -9.60
C ASN A 10 23.28 -10.74 -8.17
N LEU A 11 23.95 -11.62 -7.42
CA LEU A 11 23.61 -11.91 -6.02
C LEU A 11 23.77 -10.68 -5.12
N ALA A 12 24.80 -9.87 -5.31
CA ALA A 12 24.98 -8.63 -4.56
C ALA A 12 23.84 -7.64 -4.82
N GLN A 13 23.37 -7.52 -6.06
CA GLN A 13 22.21 -6.69 -6.41
C GLN A 13 20.92 -7.26 -5.84
N ALA A 14 20.74 -8.59 -5.87
CA ALA A 14 19.61 -9.26 -5.24
C ALA A 14 19.58 -9.01 -3.73
N TRP A 15 20.74 -9.10 -3.06
CA TRP A 15 20.87 -8.86 -1.63
C TRP A 15 20.52 -7.42 -1.25
N LYS A 16 21.00 -6.43 -2.01
CA LYS A 16 20.64 -5.00 -1.81
C LYS A 16 19.12 -4.81 -1.80
N ARG A 17 18.39 -5.45 -2.72
CA ARG A 17 16.92 -5.39 -2.79
C ARG A 17 16.24 -6.07 -1.59
N VAL A 18 16.68 -7.26 -1.22
CA VAL A 18 16.13 -7.99 -0.06
C VAL A 18 16.35 -7.19 1.23
N LYS A 19 17.54 -6.62 1.41
CA LYS A 19 17.88 -5.78 2.57
C LYS A 19 17.04 -4.50 2.63
N ALA A 20 16.85 -3.82 1.49
CA ALA A 20 16.05 -2.60 1.43
C ALA A 20 14.58 -2.82 1.81
N ASN A 21 14.02 -3.99 1.48
CA ASN A 21 12.61 -4.31 1.76
C ASN A 21 12.31 -4.55 3.25
N LYS A 22 13.33 -4.77 4.10
CA LYS A 22 13.20 -5.04 5.56
C LYS A 22 12.09 -6.04 5.89
N GLY A 23 11.95 -7.08 5.06
CA GLY A 23 10.84 -8.02 5.16
C GLY A 23 10.94 -8.88 6.42
N ALA A 24 9.78 -9.21 7.01
CA ALA A 24 9.69 -10.13 8.15
C ALA A 24 10.40 -11.47 7.87
N PRO A 25 10.89 -12.17 8.90
CA PRO A 25 11.54 -13.47 8.75
C PRO A 25 10.58 -14.53 8.20
N GLY A 26 11.16 -15.58 7.61
CA GLY A 26 10.44 -16.75 7.10
C GLY A 26 9.99 -17.67 8.22
N ILE A 27 9.84 -18.95 7.91
CA ILE A 27 9.58 -20.02 8.90
C ILE A 27 10.78 -20.28 9.82
N ASP A 28 11.99 -20.05 9.31
CA ASP A 28 13.26 -20.25 10.00
C ASP A 28 13.57 -19.18 11.06
N GLY A 29 12.76 -18.13 11.17
CA GLY A 29 12.98 -17.03 12.12
C GLY A 29 14.18 -16.13 11.80
N MET A 30 14.98 -16.46 10.78
CA MET A 30 16.18 -15.71 10.42
C MET A 30 15.84 -14.31 9.89
N THR A 31 16.43 -13.30 10.52
CA THR A 31 16.27 -11.91 10.11
C THR A 31 17.26 -11.53 9.00
N VAL A 32 16.99 -10.41 8.34
CA VAL A 32 17.88 -9.84 7.32
C VAL A 32 19.24 -9.48 7.91
N ASP A 33 19.30 -9.07 9.18
CA ASP A 33 20.54 -8.66 9.82
C ASP A 33 21.43 -9.87 10.20
N ALA A 34 20.83 -11.02 10.52
CA ALA A 34 21.55 -12.26 10.82
C ALA A 34 22.03 -13.01 9.55
N PHE A 35 21.37 -12.78 8.42
CA PHE A 35 21.63 -13.52 7.17
C PHE A 35 23.09 -13.48 6.65
N PRO A 36 23.84 -12.36 6.72
CA PRO A 36 25.23 -12.33 6.23
C PRO A 36 26.17 -13.31 6.94
N ALA A 37 25.96 -13.57 8.23
CA ALA A 37 26.75 -14.55 8.97
C ALA A 37 26.44 -15.97 8.48
N PHE A 38 25.16 -16.34 8.42
CA PHE A 38 24.68 -17.61 7.89
C PHE A 38 25.17 -17.87 6.45
N CYS A 39 25.13 -16.83 5.60
CA CYS A 39 25.55 -16.94 4.22
C CYS A 39 27.06 -17.25 4.11
N ARG A 40 27.92 -16.61 4.90
CA ARG A 40 29.38 -16.90 4.87
C ARG A 40 29.71 -18.35 5.19
N GLU A 41 28.98 -18.96 6.10
CA GLU A 41 29.22 -20.33 6.55
C GLU A 41 28.65 -21.39 5.59
N HIS A 42 27.45 -21.16 5.04
CA HIS A 42 26.73 -22.21 4.31
C HIS A 42 26.66 -22.01 2.79
N TRP A 43 27.14 -20.87 2.26
CA TRP A 43 26.95 -20.52 0.84
C TRP A 43 27.57 -21.52 -0.12
N GLU A 44 28.75 -22.06 0.17
CA GLU A 44 29.41 -23.01 -0.73
C GLU A 44 28.55 -24.26 -0.96
N ARG A 45 28.04 -24.84 0.13
CA ARG A 45 27.11 -25.99 0.07
C ARG A 45 25.82 -25.64 -0.68
N ILE A 46 25.25 -24.46 -0.43
CA ILE A 46 24.01 -24.02 -1.09
C ILE A 46 24.23 -23.82 -2.59
N SER A 47 25.32 -23.15 -2.97
CA SER A 47 25.70 -22.90 -4.36
C SER A 47 25.92 -24.20 -5.12
N GLN A 48 26.66 -25.15 -4.54
CA GLN A 48 26.84 -26.48 -5.13
C GLN A 48 25.50 -27.22 -5.31
N ALA A 49 24.60 -27.17 -4.32
CA ALA A 49 23.28 -27.80 -4.43
C ALA A 49 22.40 -27.15 -5.52
N LEU A 50 22.49 -25.83 -5.71
CA LEU A 50 21.81 -25.10 -6.78
C LEU A 50 22.38 -25.48 -8.16
N MET A 51 23.71 -25.55 -8.27
CA MET A 51 24.41 -25.94 -9.50
C MET A 51 24.14 -27.38 -9.91
N LYS A 52 24.06 -28.31 -8.94
CA LYS A 52 23.70 -29.72 -9.14
C LYS A 52 22.19 -29.93 -9.30
N GLY A 53 21.37 -28.93 -9.01
CA GLY A 53 19.91 -29.00 -9.11
C GLY A 53 19.23 -29.81 -8.00
N THR A 54 19.94 -30.13 -6.91
CA THR A 54 19.45 -30.88 -5.74
C THR A 54 18.84 -30.00 -4.65
N TYR A 55 19.04 -28.67 -4.74
CA TYR A 55 18.50 -27.71 -3.78
C TYR A 55 16.96 -27.77 -3.67
N ARG A 56 16.44 -27.92 -2.45
CA ARG A 56 15.01 -27.88 -2.12
C ARG A 56 14.70 -26.61 -1.31
N PRO A 57 13.85 -25.71 -1.82
CA PRO A 57 13.39 -24.54 -1.07
C PRO A 57 12.68 -24.90 0.23
N ALA A 58 12.72 -23.99 1.20
CA ALA A 58 11.89 -24.11 2.39
C ALA A 58 10.43 -23.74 2.09
N SER A 59 9.51 -24.31 2.85
CA SER A 59 8.10 -23.94 2.80
C SER A 59 7.89 -22.48 3.20
N VAL A 60 6.91 -21.82 2.60
CA VAL A 60 6.63 -20.40 2.91
C VAL A 60 5.75 -20.27 4.14
N ARG A 61 5.96 -19.23 4.95
CA ARG A 61 5.14 -18.97 6.14
C ARG A 61 3.87 -18.19 5.77
N ARG A 62 2.69 -18.69 6.17
CA ARG A 62 1.41 -17.99 5.90
C ARG A 62 1.24 -16.78 6.81
N VAL A 63 0.91 -15.64 6.21
CA VAL A 63 0.51 -14.41 6.91
C VAL A 63 -0.79 -13.91 6.31
N TRP A 64 -1.76 -13.55 7.16
CA TRP A 64 -3.04 -13.02 6.70
C TRP A 64 -3.03 -11.49 6.75
N LEU A 65 -3.27 -10.86 5.61
CA LEU A 65 -3.39 -9.40 5.50
C LEU A 65 -4.86 -9.01 5.26
N PRO A 66 -5.43 -8.07 6.03
CA PRO A 66 -6.80 -7.64 5.80
C PRO A 66 -6.92 -6.88 4.48
N LYS A 67 -7.90 -7.24 3.67
CA LYS A 67 -8.31 -6.46 2.50
C LYS A 67 -9.30 -5.36 2.89
N PRO A 68 -9.47 -4.32 2.06
CA PRO A 68 -10.44 -3.27 2.30
C PRO A 68 -11.91 -3.76 2.36
N ASP A 69 -12.22 -4.90 1.74
CA ASP A 69 -13.55 -5.52 1.73
C ASP A 69 -13.83 -6.39 2.98
N GLY A 70 -12.88 -6.46 3.92
CA GLY A 70 -12.99 -7.29 5.12
C GLY A 70 -12.53 -8.74 4.93
N THR A 71 -12.28 -9.18 3.70
CA THR A 71 -11.71 -10.51 3.45
C THR A 71 -10.21 -10.53 3.76
N MET A 72 -9.64 -11.71 4.03
CA MET A 72 -8.21 -11.86 4.27
C MET A 72 -7.47 -12.23 2.98
N ARG A 73 -6.32 -11.62 2.74
CA ARG A 73 -5.37 -11.98 1.69
C ARG A 73 -4.29 -12.88 2.29
N PRO A 74 -4.16 -14.12 1.82
CA PRO A 74 -3.07 -14.98 2.25
C PRO A 74 -1.76 -14.54 1.58
N LEU A 75 -0.72 -14.30 2.38
CA LEU A 75 0.64 -14.00 1.93
C LEU A 75 1.55 -15.17 2.33
N GLY A 76 2.38 -15.65 1.41
CA GLY A 76 3.45 -16.60 1.69
C GLY A 76 4.77 -15.85 1.83
N VAL A 77 5.35 -15.85 3.03
CA VAL A 77 6.65 -15.21 3.31
C VAL A 77 7.76 -16.27 3.23
N PRO A 78 8.64 -16.24 2.21
CA PRO A 78 9.77 -17.17 2.13
C PRO A 78 10.88 -16.81 3.13
N THR A 79 11.82 -17.73 3.31
CA THR A 79 13.05 -17.47 4.08
C THR A 79 13.89 -16.36 3.44
N VAL A 80 14.81 -15.76 4.20
CA VAL A 80 15.70 -14.72 3.64
C VAL A 80 16.54 -15.30 2.50
N LEU A 81 17.02 -16.54 2.64
CA LEU A 81 17.76 -17.25 1.60
C LEU A 81 16.94 -17.43 0.34
N ASP A 82 15.71 -17.93 0.47
CA ASP A 82 14.82 -18.14 -0.67
C ASP A 82 14.44 -16.84 -1.36
N ARG A 83 14.26 -15.75 -0.60
CA ARG A 83 14.05 -14.41 -1.17
C ARG A 83 15.26 -13.94 -1.98
N LEU A 84 16.48 -14.19 -1.50
CA LEU A 84 17.70 -13.85 -2.23
C LEU A 84 17.76 -14.62 -3.57
N ILE A 85 17.58 -15.94 -3.52
CA ILE A 85 17.65 -16.82 -4.70
C ILE A 85 16.54 -16.43 -5.70
N GLN A 86 15.29 -16.28 -5.25
CA GLN A 86 14.19 -15.85 -6.11
C GLN A 86 14.44 -14.47 -6.72
N GLN A 87 15.02 -13.53 -5.96
CA GLN A 87 15.34 -12.19 -6.47
C GLN A 87 16.44 -12.23 -7.54
N ALA A 88 17.46 -13.07 -7.35
CA ALA A 88 18.52 -13.30 -8.32
C ALA A 88 17.98 -13.94 -9.61
N MET A 89 17.09 -14.93 -9.48
CA MET A 89 16.36 -15.52 -10.61
C MET A 89 15.52 -14.47 -11.35
N ALA A 90 14.77 -13.65 -10.61
CA ALA A 90 13.92 -12.61 -11.19
C ALA A 90 14.71 -11.56 -11.99
N GLN A 91 15.95 -11.24 -11.58
CA GLN A 91 16.82 -10.31 -12.30
C GLN A 91 17.31 -10.87 -13.64
N VAL A 92 17.65 -12.16 -13.70
CA VAL A 92 18.11 -12.81 -14.95
C VAL A 92 16.92 -13.10 -15.87
N LEU A 93 15.85 -13.69 -15.33
CA LEU A 93 14.64 -13.98 -16.10
C LEU A 93 13.96 -12.70 -16.58
N GLY A 94 13.92 -11.66 -15.74
CA GLY A 94 13.35 -10.36 -16.13
C GLY A 94 14.00 -9.82 -17.40
N ARG A 95 15.34 -9.85 -17.47
CA ARG A 95 16.09 -9.42 -18.68
C ARG A 95 15.72 -10.21 -19.93
N LEU A 96 15.41 -11.51 -19.80
CA LEU A 96 15.05 -12.39 -20.91
C LEU A 96 13.62 -12.17 -21.45
N PHE A 97 12.68 -11.82 -20.57
CA PHE A 97 11.26 -11.67 -20.92
C PHE A 97 10.85 -10.22 -21.19
N GLU A 98 11.55 -9.23 -20.62
CA GLU A 98 11.14 -7.82 -20.67
C GLU A 98 10.98 -7.26 -22.09
N GLY A 99 11.83 -7.70 -23.03
CA GLY A 99 11.77 -7.28 -24.44
C GLY A 99 10.55 -7.79 -25.21
N ASP A 100 9.89 -8.86 -24.74
CA ASP A 100 8.76 -9.48 -25.43
C ASP A 100 7.41 -9.08 -24.86
N PHE A 101 7.39 -8.53 -23.63
CA PHE A 101 6.15 -8.15 -22.99
C PHE A 101 5.52 -6.95 -23.71
N SER A 102 4.21 -7.04 -23.93
CA SER A 102 3.37 -6.01 -24.53
C SER A 102 3.66 -4.61 -23.99
N ALA A 103 3.66 -3.60 -24.86
CA ALA A 103 3.80 -2.20 -24.46
C ALA A 103 2.66 -1.71 -23.55
N HIS A 104 1.51 -2.39 -23.59
CA HIS A 104 0.31 -2.10 -22.81
C HIS A 104 0.25 -2.86 -21.47
N SER A 105 1.29 -3.64 -21.14
CA SER A 105 1.47 -4.25 -19.83
C SER A 105 2.40 -3.42 -18.95
N TYR A 106 1.89 -2.97 -17.80
CA TYR A 106 2.57 -2.01 -16.93
C TYR A 106 2.94 -2.57 -15.55
N GLY A 107 2.21 -3.59 -15.09
CA GLY A 107 2.37 -4.11 -13.72
C GLY A 107 3.70 -4.81 -13.51
N PHE A 108 4.36 -4.53 -12.38
CA PHE A 108 5.58 -5.23 -11.93
C PHE A 108 6.77 -5.19 -12.90
N ARG A 109 6.83 -4.19 -13.79
CA ARG A 109 7.89 -4.05 -14.79
C ARG A 109 8.81 -2.87 -14.49
N PRO A 110 10.12 -2.99 -14.75
CA PRO A 110 11.06 -1.89 -14.58
C PRO A 110 10.72 -0.74 -15.53
N GLY A 111 10.79 0.51 -15.05
CA GLY A 111 10.49 1.70 -15.87
C GLY A 111 9.01 1.89 -16.24
N ARG A 112 8.13 0.98 -15.80
CA ARG A 112 6.69 1.07 -15.99
C ARG A 112 5.99 1.47 -14.69
N SER A 113 4.91 2.23 -14.78
CA SER A 113 4.16 2.70 -13.60
C SER A 113 2.66 2.63 -13.79
N ALA A 114 1.94 2.58 -12.67
CA ALA A 114 0.47 2.72 -12.65
C ALA A 114 0.01 4.01 -13.33
N HIS A 115 0.79 5.09 -13.21
CA HIS A 115 0.50 6.37 -13.88
C HIS A 115 0.46 6.26 -15.40
N GLN A 116 1.40 5.53 -16.00
CA GLN A 116 1.40 5.30 -17.44
C GLN A 116 0.19 4.46 -17.88
N ALA A 117 -0.15 3.42 -17.11
CA ALA A 117 -1.34 2.60 -17.38
C ALA A 117 -2.64 3.43 -17.32
N VAL A 118 -2.75 4.34 -16.36
CA VAL A 118 -3.91 5.24 -16.21
C VAL A 118 -3.96 6.28 -17.33
N ALA A 119 -2.80 6.77 -17.81
CA ALA A 119 -2.75 7.75 -18.89
C ALA A 119 -3.34 7.21 -20.21
N GLU A 120 -3.31 5.89 -20.43
CA GLU A 120 -3.95 5.23 -21.58
C GLU A 120 -5.45 5.48 -21.65
N LEU A 121 -6.12 5.64 -20.50
CA LEU A 121 -7.56 5.93 -20.45
C LEU A 121 -7.87 7.29 -21.09
N GLU A 122 -7.02 8.30 -20.82
CA GLU A 122 -7.17 9.63 -21.40
C GLU A 122 -6.88 9.62 -22.91
N LEU A 123 -5.83 8.89 -23.34
CA LEU A 123 -5.50 8.72 -24.75
C LEU A 123 -6.64 8.03 -25.51
N CYS A 124 -7.20 6.96 -24.94
CA CYS A 124 -8.34 6.26 -25.52
C CYS A 124 -9.60 7.14 -25.57
N TRP A 125 -9.81 7.97 -24.56
CA TRP A 125 -10.88 8.97 -24.59
C TRP A 125 -10.68 9.97 -25.75
N LYS A 126 -9.47 10.48 -25.96
CA LYS A 126 -9.16 11.35 -27.11
C LYS A 126 -9.41 10.63 -28.44
N ALA A 127 -9.09 9.33 -28.52
CA ALA A 127 -9.32 8.48 -29.69
C ALA A 127 -10.80 8.02 -29.88
N ARG A 128 -11.78 8.69 -29.25
CA ARG A 128 -13.23 8.39 -29.34
C ARG A 128 -13.62 6.96 -28.91
N ARG A 129 -12.83 6.32 -28.04
CA ARG A 129 -13.21 5.07 -27.37
C ARG A 129 -14.00 5.42 -26.11
N ARG A 130 -15.31 5.15 -26.12
CA ARG A 130 -16.25 5.59 -25.06
C ARG A 130 -16.74 4.44 -24.19
N TYR A 131 -16.40 3.21 -24.54
CA TYR A 131 -16.78 2.00 -23.82
C TYR A 131 -15.53 1.21 -23.44
N ALA A 132 -15.62 0.44 -22.37
CA ALA A 132 -14.55 -0.41 -21.91
C ALA A 132 -15.09 -1.75 -21.42
N VAL A 133 -14.19 -2.73 -21.45
CA VAL A 133 -14.35 -4.00 -20.76
C VAL A 133 -13.38 -3.97 -19.60
N ASP A 134 -13.93 -3.90 -18.41
CA ASP A 134 -13.22 -3.95 -17.14
C ASP A 134 -13.23 -5.41 -16.68
N CYS A 135 -12.07 -6.04 -16.57
CA CYS A 135 -11.94 -7.47 -16.27
C CYS A 135 -11.07 -7.69 -15.04
N ASP A 136 -11.62 -8.46 -14.10
CA ASP A 136 -10.95 -8.88 -12.86
C ASP A 136 -10.83 -10.41 -12.87
N LEU A 137 -9.64 -10.93 -12.52
CA LEU A 137 -9.40 -12.37 -12.40
C LEU A 137 -9.63 -12.84 -10.96
N LYS A 138 -10.40 -13.92 -10.79
CA LYS A 138 -10.75 -14.44 -9.46
C LYS A 138 -9.54 -15.12 -8.84
N SER A 139 -9.04 -14.57 -7.73
CA SER A 139 -7.92 -15.14 -6.96
C SER A 139 -6.76 -15.58 -7.86
N PHE A 140 -6.34 -14.70 -8.77
CA PHE A 140 -5.39 -15.03 -9.84
C PHE A 140 -4.15 -15.78 -9.32
N PHE A 141 -3.49 -15.23 -8.31
CA PHE A 141 -2.29 -15.84 -7.74
C PHE A 141 -2.54 -17.20 -7.09
N ASP A 142 -3.76 -17.52 -6.67
CA ASP A 142 -4.07 -18.78 -6.00
C ASP A 142 -4.53 -19.86 -7.01
N THR A 143 -4.84 -19.48 -8.25
CA THR A 143 -5.42 -20.37 -9.29
C THR A 143 -4.49 -20.64 -10.46
N VAL A 144 -3.29 -20.04 -10.51
CA VAL A 144 -2.32 -20.28 -11.58
C VAL A 144 -1.95 -21.77 -11.67
N ASN A 145 -2.22 -22.39 -12.81
CA ASN A 145 -1.81 -23.76 -13.08
C ASN A 145 -0.28 -23.84 -13.30
N HIS A 146 0.40 -24.70 -12.54
CA HIS A 146 1.86 -24.82 -12.59
C HIS A 146 2.36 -25.35 -13.93
N ASP A 147 1.68 -26.33 -14.53
CA ASP A 147 2.15 -26.95 -15.76
C ASP A 147 2.03 -25.99 -16.94
N HIS A 148 0.95 -25.22 -17.05
CA HIS A 148 0.81 -24.15 -18.04
C HIS A 148 1.86 -23.05 -17.87
N LEU A 149 2.14 -22.63 -16.64
CA LEU A 149 3.22 -21.68 -16.35
C LEU A 149 4.58 -22.23 -16.77
N MET A 150 4.87 -23.50 -16.43
CA MET A 150 6.13 -24.16 -16.78
C MET A 150 6.28 -24.35 -18.29
N GLU A 151 5.20 -24.62 -19.01
CA GLU A 151 5.18 -24.67 -20.47
C GLU A 151 5.50 -23.30 -21.10
N ALA A 152 4.88 -22.23 -20.60
CA ALA A 152 5.18 -20.87 -21.04
C ALA A 152 6.66 -20.51 -20.80
N LEU A 153 7.22 -20.89 -19.64
CA LEU A 153 8.63 -20.68 -19.33
C LEU A 153 9.57 -21.45 -20.28
N ARG A 154 9.27 -22.72 -20.60
CA ARG A 154 10.09 -23.58 -21.47
C ARG A 154 10.26 -23.03 -22.89
N LYS A 155 9.34 -22.18 -23.37
CA LYS A 155 9.45 -21.54 -24.68
C LYS A 155 10.75 -20.74 -24.80
N LYS A 156 11.14 -20.02 -23.74
CA LYS A 156 12.37 -19.20 -23.70
C LYS A 156 13.48 -19.75 -22.81
N VAL A 157 13.14 -20.31 -21.65
CA VAL A 157 14.12 -20.82 -20.70
C VAL A 157 14.46 -22.25 -21.06
N LYS A 158 15.68 -22.48 -21.58
CA LYS A 158 16.15 -23.81 -21.95
C LYS A 158 16.91 -24.54 -20.84
N CYS A 159 17.27 -23.84 -19.75
CA CYS A 159 18.04 -24.44 -18.66
C CYS A 159 17.16 -25.35 -17.77
N PRO A 160 17.37 -26.68 -17.75
CA PRO A 160 16.52 -27.59 -16.97
C PRO A 160 16.63 -27.37 -15.47
N ARG A 161 17.84 -27.01 -14.99
CA ARG A 161 18.12 -26.72 -13.58
C ARG A 161 17.30 -25.55 -13.06
N THR A 162 17.24 -24.45 -13.83
CA THR A 162 16.44 -23.27 -13.49
C THR A 162 14.95 -23.60 -13.50
N LEU A 163 14.46 -24.30 -14.52
CA LEU A 163 13.05 -24.74 -14.58
C LEU A 163 12.67 -25.64 -13.40
N GLY A 164 13.52 -26.62 -13.06
CA GLY A 164 13.32 -27.50 -11.91
C GLY A 164 13.26 -26.73 -10.60
N LEU A 165 14.12 -25.71 -10.43
CA LEU A 165 14.10 -24.84 -9.25
C LEU A 165 12.82 -23.99 -9.17
N ILE A 166 12.36 -23.41 -10.28
CA ILE A 166 11.07 -22.68 -10.31
C ILE A 166 9.94 -23.61 -9.89
N ARG A 167 9.88 -24.82 -10.46
CA ARG A 167 8.84 -25.80 -10.12
C ARG A 167 8.87 -26.16 -8.64
N ARG A 168 10.05 -26.38 -8.07
CA ARG A 168 10.21 -26.64 -6.62
C ARG A 168 9.75 -25.47 -5.76
N TYR A 169 9.96 -24.22 -6.19
CA TYR A 169 9.44 -23.05 -5.47
C TYR A 169 7.91 -23.00 -5.50
N LEU A 170 7.29 -23.35 -6.63
CA LEU A 170 5.83 -23.40 -6.76
C LEU A 170 5.21 -24.50 -5.89
N THR A 171 5.92 -25.62 -5.69
CA THR A 171 5.45 -26.78 -4.92
C THR A 171 5.99 -26.85 -3.49
N ALA A 172 6.71 -25.82 -3.00
CA ALA A 172 7.40 -25.84 -1.70
C ALA A 172 6.46 -25.98 -0.49
N GLY A 173 5.15 -25.80 -0.71
CA GLY A 173 4.13 -25.87 0.34
C GLY A 173 4.09 -24.61 1.21
N VAL A 174 3.04 -24.51 2.02
CA VAL A 174 2.82 -23.41 2.94
C VAL A 174 2.68 -23.94 4.36
N VAL A 175 3.28 -23.26 5.32
CA VAL A 175 3.09 -23.55 6.75
C VAL A 175 2.12 -22.54 7.35
N LEU A 176 1.04 -23.05 7.94
CA LEU A 176 0.01 -22.27 8.62
C LEU A 176 0.47 -21.83 10.02
N PRO A 177 -0.19 -20.83 10.64
CA PRO A 177 0.20 -20.33 11.97
C PRO A 177 0.14 -21.37 13.10
N ASP A 178 -0.64 -22.43 12.92
CA ASP A 178 -0.76 -23.57 13.84
C ASP A 178 0.33 -24.64 13.63
N GLY A 179 1.26 -24.43 12.67
CA GLY A 179 2.35 -25.34 12.35
C GLY A 179 2.00 -26.42 11.33
N THR A 180 0.75 -26.49 10.87
CA THR A 180 0.34 -27.46 9.85
C THR A 180 0.91 -27.10 8.47
N ARG A 181 1.17 -28.12 7.65
CA ARG A 181 1.74 -27.97 6.30
C ARG A 181 0.68 -28.27 5.25
N ASP A 182 0.41 -27.28 4.40
CA ASP A 182 -0.46 -27.42 3.24
C ASP A 182 0.36 -27.59 1.97
N ALA A 183 0.03 -28.61 1.19
CA ALA A 183 0.54 -28.77 -0.15
C ALA A 183 0.02 -27.66 -1.07
N THR A 184 0.89 -27.11 -1.92
CA THR A 184 0.51 -26.10 -2.91
C THR A 184 0.36 -26.78 -4.27
N LEU A 185 -0.87 -27.20 -4.59
CA LEU A 185 -1.19 -27.87 -5.86
C LEU A 185 -1.34 -26.90 -7.04
N GLN A 186 -1.69 -25.65 -6.74
CA GLN A 186 -1.88 -24.57 -7.71
C GLN A 186 -1.55 -23.21 -7.09
N GLY A 187 -1.32 -22.23 -7.95
CA GLY A 187 -1.02 -20.85 -7.56
C GLY A 187 0.47 -20.54 -7.46
N VAL A 188 0.77 -19.24 -7.38
CA VAL A 188 2.10 -18.69 -7.18
C VAL A 188 2.14 -18.00 -5.82
N PRO A 189 3.13 -18.27 -4.96
CA PRO A 189 3.15 -17.74 -3.60
C PRO A 189 3.19 -16.20 -3.62
N GLN A 190 2.14 -15.56 -3.09
CA GLN A 190 2.07 -14.12 -2.94
C GLN A 190 3.10 -13.68 -1.91
N GLY A 191 4.14 -12.94 -2.31
CA GLY A 191 5.23 -12.50 -1.43
C GLY A 191 6.63 -12.96 -1.84
N GLY A 192 6.72 -13.92 -2.76
CA GLY A 192 7.97 -14.28 -3.42
C GLY A 192 8.45 -13.19 -4.40
N PRO A 193 9.73 -12.80 -4.40
CA PRO A 193 10.27 -11.83 -5.36
C PRO A 193 10.13 -12.23 -6.83
N LEU A 194 10.05 -13.54 -7.12
CA LEU A 194 9.89 -14.07 -8.47
C LEU A 194 8.42 -14.07 -8.95
N SER A 195 7.48 -14.15 -8.01
CA SER A 195 6.05 -14.31 -8.28
C SER A 195 5.45 -13.27 -9.23
N PRO A 196 5.78 -11.97 -9.13
CA PRO A 196 5.24 -10.96 -10.05
C PRO A 196 5.68 -11.14 -11.50
N LEU A 197 6.90 -11.63 -11.74
CA LEU A 197 7.38 -11.93 -13.09
C LEU A 197 6.62 -13.13 -13.67
N LEU A 198 6.45 -14.19 -12.87
CA LEU A 198 5.70 -15.38 -13.29
C LEU A 198 4.26 -15.04 -13.65
N ALA A 199 3.62 -14.16 -12.87
CA ALA A 199 2.29 -13.63 -13.16
C ALA A 199 2.21 -12.99 -14.55
N ASN A 200 3.19 -12.14 -14.90
CA ASN A 200 3.23 -11.50 -16.21
C ASN A 200 3.46 -12.49 -17.35
N ILE A 201 4.28 -13.53 -17.15
CA ILE A 201 4.52 -14.58 -18.15
C ILE A 201 3.24 -15.37 -18.46
N VAL A 202 2.40 -15.65 -17.45
CA VAL A 202 1.12 -16.35 -17.63
C VAL A 202 0.12 -15.50 -18.42
N LEU A 203 0.15 -14.19 -18.24
CA LEU A 203 -0.79 -13.25 -18.88
C LEU A 203 -0.28 -12.70 -20.22
N ASP A 204 0.99 -12.91 -20.57
CA ASP A 204 1.55 -12.45 -21.85
C ASP A 204 0.81 -13.00 -23.09
N PRO A 205 0.35 -14.27 -23.14
CA PRO A 205 -0.47 -14.74 -24.27
C PRO A 205 -1.80 -14.00 -24.43
N LEU A 206 -2.38 -13.51 -23.33
CA LEU A 206 -3.60 -12.68 -23.38
C LEU A 206 -3.29 -11.31 -24.02
N ASP A 207 -2.18 -10.69 -23.62
CA ASP A 207 -1.76 -9.41 -24.16
C ASP A 207 -1.53 -9.51 -25.68
N LYS A 208 -0.82 -10.57 -26.12
CA LYS A 208 -0.55 -10.84 -27.53
C LYS A 208 -1.82 -11.09 -28.34
N GLU A 209 -2.80 -11.79 -27.78
CA GLU A 209 -4.11 -11.99 -28.41
C GLU A 209 -4.85 -10.66 -28.60
N LEU A 210 -4.79 -9.77 -27.61
CA LEU A 210 -5.40 -8.44 -27.70
C LEU A 210 -4.71 -7.55 -28.73
N GLU A 211 -3.38 -7.59 -28.79
CA GLU A 211 -2.58 -6.88 -29.79
C GLU A 211 -2.87 -7.39 -31.20
N ALA A 212 -2.90 -8.71 -31.40
CA ALA A 212 -3.21 -9.32 -32.69
C ALA A 212 -4.59 -8.91 -33.23
N ARG A 213 -5.55 -8.66 -32.33
CA ARG A 213 -6.90 -8.17 -32.66
C ARG A 213 -6.99 -6.65 -32.82
N GLY A 214 -5.88 -5.92 -32.65
CA GLY A 214 -5.83 -4.46 -32.75
C GLY A 214 -6.60 -3.75 -31.63
N HIS A 215 -6.78 -4.39 -30.48
CA HIS A 215 -7.46 -3.77 -29.33
C HIS A 215 -6.50 -2.86 -28.56
N ARG A 216 -7.03 -1.74 -28.05
CA ARG A 216 -6.31 -0.87 -27.12
C ARG A 216 -6.69 -1.27 -25.70
N PHE A 217 -5.69 -1.51 -24.86
CA PHE A 217 -5.91 -1.93 -23.49
C PHE A 217 -4.81 -1.38 -22.58
N ALA A 218 -5.03 -1.48 -21.27
CA ALA A 218 -4.01 -1.27 -20.27
C ALA A 218 -4.12 -2.40 -19.24
N ARG A 219 -3.01 -3.11 -18.99
CA ARG A 219 -2.94 -4.15 -17.97
C ARG A 219 -1.97 -3.75 -16.88
N TYR A 220 -2.40 -3.88 -15.64
CA TYR A 220 -1.57 -3.70 -14.45
C TYR A 220 -1.74 -4.92 -13.55
N ALA A 221 -0.79 -5.84 -13.65
CA ALA A 221 -0.86 -7.15 -13.00
C ALA A 221 -2.06 -7.97 -13.51
N ASP A 222 -2.99 -8.31 -12.62
CA ASP A 222 -4.24 -9.04 -12.86
C ASP A 222 -5.42 -8.13 -13.25
N ASP A 223 -5.33 -6.83 -12.96
CA ASP A 223 -6.32 -5.81 -13.33
C ASP A 223 -6.05 -5.33 -14.77
N PHE A 224 -7.03 -5.44 -15.66
CA PHE A 224 -6.90 -4.95 -17.03
C PHE A 224 -8.19 -4.39 -17.58
N ILE A 225 -8.03 -3.36 -18.40
CA ILE A 225 -9.14 -2.65 -19.06
C ILE A 225 -8.91 -2.61 -20.57
N VAL A 226 -9.90 -3.06 -21.34
CA VAL A 226 -9.88 -3.04 -22.82
C VAL A 226 -10.84 -1.97 -23.33
N MET A 227 -10.35 -1.03 -24.12
CA MET A 227 -11.08 0.17 -24.52
C MET A 227 -11.55 0.09 -25.98
N VAL A 228 -12.85 0.28 -26.19
CA VAL A 228 -13.53 0.07 -27.47
C VAL A 228 -14.45 1.24 -27.83
N LYS A 229 -14.88 1.28 -29.10
CA LYS A 229 -15.69 2.39 -29.64
C LYS A 229 -17.19 2.26 -29.35
N SER A 230 -17.73 1.05 -29.18
CA SER A 230 -19.18 0.82 -29.04
C SER A 230 -19.51 -0.19 -27.94
N ALA A 231 -20.72 -0.10 -27.39
CA ALA A 231 -21.25 -1.04 -26.39
C ALA A 231 -21.28 -2.49 -26.90
N ARG A 232 -21.76 -2.70 -28.13
CA ARG A 232 -21.83 -4.03 -28.76
C ARG A 232 -20.44 -4.65 -28.91
N ALA A 233 -19.45 -3.85 -29.30
CA ALA A 233 -18.05 -4.30 -29.34
C ALA A 233 -17.54 -4.68 -27.94
N ALA A 234 -17.90 -3.94 -26.90
CA ALA A 234 -17.50 -4.23 -25.52
C ALA A 234 -18.04 -5.58 -25.06
N GLN A 235 -19.32 -5.85 -25.28
CA GLN A 235 -19.94 -7.14 -24.96
C GLN A 235 -19.30 -8.31 -25.73
N ARG A 236 -19.03 -8.11 -27.02
CA ARG A 236 -18.34 -9.12 -27.85
C ARG A 236 -16.93 -9.42 -27.34
N VAL A 237 -16.17 -8.38 -27.00
CA VAL A 237 -14.81 -8.52 -26.46
C VAL A 237 -14.85 -9.21 -25.10
N MET A 238 -15.78 -8.85 -24.22
CA MET A 238 -15.98 -9.48 -22.92
C MET A 238 -16.23 -11.00 -23.04
N ALA A 239 -17.18 -11.40 -23.89
CA ALA A 239 -17.46 -12.82 -24.13
C ALA A 239 -16.23 -13.58 -24.68
N SER A 240 -15.47 -12.94 -25.57
CA SER A 240 -14.25 -13.56 -26.10
C SER A 240 -13.12 -13.63 -25.08
N LEU A 241 -12.98 -12.64 -24.20
CA LEU A 241 -11.99 -12.62 -23.13
C LEU A 241 -12.27 -13.74 -22.13
N ILE A 242 -13.53 -13.90 -21.70
CA ILE A 242 -13.93 -14.99 -20.81
C ILE A 242 -13.55 -16.34 -21.44
N ARG A 243 -13.91 -16.56 -22.71
CA ARG A 243 -13.57 -17.81 -23.42
C ARG A 243 -12.07 -18.05 -23.49
N PHE A 244 -11.28 -17.01 -23.72
CA PHE A 244 -9.83 -17.13 -23.82
C PHE A 244 -9.19 -17.43 -22.45
N CYS A 245 -9.58 -16.68 -21.41
CA CYS A 245 -9.08 -16.85 -20.05
C CYS A 245 -9.46 -18.22 -19.48
N GLU A 246 -10.74 -18.58 -19.50
CA GLU A 246 -11.23 -19.85 -18.93
C GLU A 246 -10.81 -21.05 -19.79
N GLY A 247 -10.77 -20.89 -21.12
CA GLY A 247 -10.45 -21.95 -22.06
C GLY A 247 -8.96 -22.25 -22.19
N ARG A 248 -8.17 -21.24 -22.64
CA ARG A 248 -6.74 -21.40 -22.97
C ARG A 248 -5.83 -21.21 -21.77
N LEU A 249 -6.08 -20.19 -20.95
CA LEU A 249 -5.23 -19.90 -19.78
C LEU A 249 -5.64 -20.68 -18.52
N LYS A 250 -6.83 -21.31 -18.53
CA LYS A 250 -7.42 -21.99 -17.37
C LYS A 250 -7.56 -21.08 -16.15
N LEU A 251 -7.82 -19.79 -16.39
CA LEU A 251 -8.02 -18.77 -15.34
C LEU A 251 -9.49 -18.38 -15.27
N VAL A 252 -10.02 -18.28 -14.05
CA VAL A 252 -11.43 -17.95 -13.81
C VAL A 252 -11.62 -16.44 -13.77
N VAL A 253 -12.53 -15.92 -14.59
CA VAL A 253 -12.90 -14.49 -14.59
C VAL A 253 -13.91 -14.21 -13.49
N ASN A 254 -13.71 -13.12 -12.75
CA ASN A 254 -14.65 -12.68 -11.74
C ASN A 254 -15.82 -11.92 -12.38
N ARG A 255 -16.87 -12.65 -12.76
CA ARG A 255 -18.04 -12.10 -13.46
C ARG A 255 -18.81 -11.05 -12.65
N ALA A 256 -18.70 -11.06 -11.32
CA ALA A 256 -19.35 -10.06 -10.47
C ALA A 256 -18.61 -8.70 -10.46
N LYS A 257 -17.30 -8.71 -10.70
CA LYS A 257 -16.48 -7.49 -10.77
C LYS A 257 -16.15 -7.06 -12.20
N SER A 258 -16.28 -7.98 -13.16
CA SER A 258 -16.01 -7.71 -14.56
C SER A 258 -17.25 -7.21 -15.27
N GLN A 259 -17.12 -6.14 -16.06
CA GLN A 259 -18.25 -5.50 -16.72
C GLN A 259 -17.87 -4.89 -18.07
N ALA A 260 -18.83 -4.92 -19.00
CA ALA A 260 -18.77 -4.16 -20.25
C ALA A 260 -19.64 -2.91 -20.10
N ALA A 261 -19.02 -1.75 -19.96
CA ALA A 261 -19.70 -0.52 -19.56
C ALA A 261 -19.14 0.71 -20.28
N PRO A 262 -19.80 1.87 -20.21
CA PRO A 262 -19.19 3.14 -20.59
C PRO A 262 -17.86 3.35 -19.85
N LEU A 263 -16.85 3.88 -20.55
CA LEU A 263 -15.51 4.10 -19.97
C LEU A 263 -15.55 5.02 -18.73
N GLN A 264 -16.57 5.89 -18.63
CA GLN A 264 -16.74 6.80 -17.50
C GLN A 264 -17.21 6.13 -16.22
N SER A 265 -17.87 4.96 -16.33
CA SER A 265 -18.30 4.17 -15.17
C SER A 265 -17.27 3.13 -14.75
N CYS A 266 -16.22 2.91 -15.54
CA CYS A 266 -15.13 2.00 -15.19
C CYS A 266 -14.11 2.70 -14.30
N ALA A 267 -13.66 2.00 -13.26
CA ALA A 267 -12.63 2.46 -12.34
C ALA A 267 -11.38 1.64 -12.54
N PHE A 268 -10.24 2.28 -12.80
CA PHE A 268 -8.96 1.59 -13.01
C PHE A 268 -7.88 2.20 -12.12
N LEU A 269 -7.23 1.37 -11.29
CA LEU A 269 -6.15 1.79 -10.38
C LEU A 269 -6.47 3.00 -9.47
N GLY A 270 -7.75 3.18 -9.13
CA GLY A 270 -8.25 4.29 -8.30
C GLY A 270 -8.59 5.58 -9.07
N TYR A 271 -8.54 5.53 -10.39
CA TYR A 271 -8.93 6.60 -11.30
C TYR A 271 -10.17 6.23 -12.11
N GLN A 272 -10.89 7.26 -12.58
CA GLN A 272 -12.02 7.14 -13.48
C GLN A 272 -12.02 8.29 -14.49
N VAL A 273 -12.66 8.10 -15.64
CA VAL A 273 -12.76 9.15 -16.68
C VAL A 273 -14.02 9.99 -16.47
N GLY A 274 -13.86 11.31 -16.33
CA GLY A 274 -14.96 12.24 -16.14
C GLY A 274 -15.70 12.63 -17.43
N LYS A 275 -16.73 13.48 -17.30
CA LYS A 275 -17.60 13.97 -18.40
C LYS A 275 -16.85 14.55 -19.61
N ARG A 276 -15.66 15.13 -19.40
CA ARG A 276 -14.83 15.77 -20.43
C ARG A 276 -13.57 14.97 -20.79
N GLY A 277 -13.48 13.69 -20.42
CA GLY A 277 -12.28 12.89 -20.65
C GLY A 277 -11.16 13.10 -19.64
N LYS A 278 -11.38 13.98 -18.67
CA LYS A 278 -10.42 14.29 -17.61
C LYS A 278 -10.37 13.15 -16.59
N LEU A 279 -9.18 12.76 -16.17
CA LEU A 279 -9.01 11.78 -15.09
C LEU A 279 -9.49 12.37 -13.75
N MET A 280 -10.23 11.58 -13.00
CA MET A 280 -10.77 11.92 -11.69
C MET A 280 -10.45 10.81 -10.69
N TRP A 281 -10.44 11.13 -9.41
CA TRP A 281 -10.37 10.11 -8.35
C TRP A 281 -11.70 9.37 -8.26
N THR A 282 -11.64 8.07 -7.97
CA THR A 282 -12.86 7.30 -7.69
C THR A 282 -13.40 7.65 -6.29
N PHE A 283 -14.70 7.38 -6.08
CA PHE A 283 -15.33 7.58 -4.79
C PHE A 283 -14.64 6.74 -3.70
N GLU A 284 -14.28 5.50 -4.00
CA GLU A 284 -13.62 4.56 -3.10
C GLU A 284 -12.22 5.04 -2.73
N ALA A 285 -11.47 5.64 -3.66
CA ALA A 285 -10.16 6.21 -3.39
C ALA A 285 -10.26 7.36 -2.36
N VAL A 286 -11.23 8.26 -2.56
CA VAL A 286 -11.52 9.37 -1.64
C VAL A 286 -12.04 8.85 -0.30
N HIS A 287 -12.89 7.83 -0.30
CA HIS A 287 -13.40 7.22 0.92
C HIS A 287 -12.28 6.57 1.73
N ARG A 288 -11.40 5.79 1.09
CA ARG A 288 -10.20 5.20 1.71
C ARG A 288 -9.26 6.26 2.27
N PHE A 289 -9.07 7.37 1.55
CA PHE A 289 -8.32 8.52 2.06
C PHE A 289 -8.91 9.04 3.37
N LYS A 290 -10.21 9.34 3.39
CA LYS A 290 -10.90 9.82 4.59
C LYS A 290 -10.82 8.79 5.73
N GLN A 291 -10.96 7.51 5.42
CA GLN A 291 -10.87 6.45 6.42
C GLN A 291 -9.48 6.38 7.05
N ARG A 292 -8.42 6.37 6.24
CA ARG A 292 -7.05 6.36 6.77
C ARG A 292 -6.73 7.59 7.59
N VAL A 293 -7.20 8.78 7.19
CA VAL A 293 -7.08 10.00 8.00
C VAL A 293 -7.81 9.84 9.35
N ARG A 294 -8.97 9.20 9.39
CA ARG A 294 -9.69 8.93 10.64
C ARG A 294 -8.91 7.97 11.55
N ASP A 295 -8.24 6.98 10.97
CA ASP A 295 -7.41 6.00 11.70
C ASP A 295 -6.16 6.66 12.29
N ILE A 296 -5.48 7.51 11.51
CA ILE A 296 -4.34 8.30 11.99
C ILE A 296 -4.79 9.24 13.12
N THR A 297 -5.93 9.91 12.94
CA THR A 297 -6.53 10.81 13.92
C THR A 297 -7.48 10.10 14.91
N ARG A 298 -7.22 8.82 15.20
CA ARG A 298 -8.05 8.03 16.12
C ARG A 298 -8.00 8.62 17.52
N ARG A 299 -9.14 8.60 18.22
CA ARG A 299 -9.34 9.27 19.51
C ARG A 299 -8.52 8.67 20.66
N ASN A 300 -8.17 7.38 20.58
CA ASN A 300 -7.53 6.61 21.66
C ASN A 300 -6.17 6.06 21.19
N ARG A 301 -5.21 6.93 20.87
CA ARG A 301 -3.90 6.51 20.35
C ARG A 301 -2.74 6.72 21.33
N GLY A 302 -2.89 7.61 22.32
CA GLY A 302 -1.84 7.88 23.34
C GLY A 302 -0.58 8.60 22.84
N HIS A 303 -0.47 8.92 21.55
CA HIS A 303 0.71 9.60 20.98
C HIS A 303 0.68 11.12 21.15
N ARG A 304 1.85 11.75 21.07
CA ARG A 304 1.97 13.22 20.99
C ARG A 304 1.32 13.72 19.70
N VAL A 305 0.70 14.89 19.79
CA VAL A 305 -0.02 15.48 18.65
C VAL A 305 0.88 15.72 17.43
N GLN A 306 2.14 16.12 17.67
CA GLN A 306 3.11 16.37 16.60
C GLN A 306 3.47 15.09 15.83
N ASP A 307 3.60 13.95 16.51
CA ASP A 307 3.88 12.67 15.85
C ASP A 307 2.72 12.26 14.93
N VAL A 308 1.48 12.48 15.39
CA VAL A 308 0.27 12.22 14.61
C VAL A 308 0.18 13.15 13.40
N ILE A 309 0.52 14.43 13.54
CA ILE A 309 0.56 15.37 12.42
C ILE A 309 1.66 15.00 11.43
N GLY A 310 2.83 14.58 11.90
CA GLY A 310 3.93 14.10 11.05
C GLY A 310 3.52 12.87 10.23
N GLU A 311 2.85 11.90 10.85
CA GLU A 311 2.29 10.73 10.14
C GLU A 311 1.22 11.13 9.13
N LEU A 312 0.31 12.03 9.52
CA LEU A 312 -0.73 12.55 8.65
C LEU A 312 -0.14 13.25 7.42
N ARG A 313 0.89 14.09 7.61
CA ARG A 313 1.60 14.80 6.54
C ARG A 313 2.24 13.81 5.56
N ARG A 314 2.99 12.82 6.05
CA ARG A 314 3.60 11.78 5.20
C ARG A 314 2.55 11.04 4.38
N TYR A 315 1.44 10.67 5.00
CA TYR A 315 0.33 10.00 4.33
C TYR A 315 -0.30 10.87 3.23
N VAL A 316 -0.64 12.12 3.54
CA VAL A 316 -1.28 13.04 2.59
C VAL A 316 -0.38 13.31 1.39
N ILE A 317 0.92 13.58 1.61
CA ILE A 317 1.88 13.82 0.52
C ILE A 317 2.00 12.57 -0.37
N GLY A 318 2.17 11.39 0.23
CA GLY A 318 2.28 10.13 -0.53
C GLY A 318 1.01 9.85 -1.35
N TRP A 319 -0.16 10.09 -0.77
CA TRP A 319 -1.43 9.91 -1.44
C TRP A 319 -1.57 10.87 -2.64
N LEU A 320 -1.28 12.18 -2.46
CA LEU A 320 -1.36 13.15 -3.55
C LEU A 320 -0.33 12.89 -4.65
N ASN A 321 0.88 12.44 -4.32
CA ASN A 321 1.89 12.04 -5.30
C ASN A 321 1.41 10.88 -6.17
N TYR A 322 0.74 9.88 -5.59
CA TYR A 322 0.13 8.82 -6.38
C TYR A 322 -1.06 9.33 -7.19
N PHE A 323 -1.88 10.21 -6.64
CA PHE A 323 -3.13 10.66 -7.25
C PHE A 323 -3.01 11.89 -8.17
N LYS A 324 -1.78 12.28 -8.52
CA LYS A 324 -1.42 13.51 -9.23
C LYS A 324 -1.97 13.68 -10.64
N LEU A 325 -2.37 12.60 -11.31
CA LEU A 325 -2.87 12.66 -12.69
C LEU A 325 -4.31 13.18 -12.78
N SER A 326 -5.01 13.31 -11.66
CA SER A 326 -6.39 13.78 -11.71
C SER A 326 -6.46 15.27 -12.06
N HIS A 327 -7.61 15.69 -12.59
CA HIS A 327 -7.87 17.07 -12.94
C HIS A 327 -9.07 17.59 -12.12
N THR A 328 -9.06 17.36 -10.80
CA THR A 328 -10.20 17.63 -9.91
C THR A 328 -9.85 18.58 -8.77
N TYR A 329 -9.75 19.89 -9.05
CA TYR A 329 -9.45 20.89 -8.03
C TYR A 329 -10.57 21.06 -6.99
N THR A 330 -11.84 20.96 -7.38
CA THR A 330 -12.98 21.08 -6.45
C THR A 330 -12.92 20.03 -5.34
N VAL A 331 -12.61 18.78 -5.69
CA VAL A 331 -12.48 17.68 -4.71
C VAL A 331 -11.30 17.92 -3.77
N VAL A 332 -10.20 18.47 -4.27
CA VAL A 332 -9.03 18.89 -3.45
C VAL A 332 -9.44 19.93 -2.40
N LEU A 333 -10.22 20.95 -2.80
CA LEU A 333 -10.72 21.99 -1.88
C LEU A 333 -11.61 21.40 -0.77
N GLU A 334 -12.51 20.50 -1.13
CA GLU A 334 -13.40 19.84 -0.18
C GLU A 334 -12.62 18.96 0.80
N LEU A 335 -11.64 18.21 0.30
CA LEU A 335 -10.77 17.39 1.14
C LEU A 335 -9.92 18.22 2.09
N ASP A 336 -9.38 19.35 1.66
CA ASP A 336 -8.60 20.24 2.53
C ASP A 336 -9.47 20.79 3.68
N ARG A 337 -10.65 21.29 3.35
CA ARG A 337 -11.63 21.78 4.34
C ARG A 337 -12.01 20.69 5.34
N TRP A 338 -12.27 19.48 4.83
CA TRP A 338 -12.61 18.32 5.66
C TRP A 338 -11.45 17.89 6.56
N LEU A 339 -10.22 17.82 6.03
CA LEU A 339 -9.01 17.45 6.76
C LEU A 339 -8.75 18.43 7.91
N ARG A 340 -8.77 19.74 7.63
CA ARG A 340 -8.56 20.78 8.65
C ARG A 340 -9.63 20.72 9.73
N ARG A 341 -10.89 20.50 9.36
CA ARG A 341 -11.98 20.28 10.34
C ARG A 341 -11.73 19.03 11.20
N ARG A 342 -11.21 17.95 10.61
CA ARG A 342 -10.89 16.72 11.34
C ARG A 342 -9.74 16.93 12.33
N VAL A 343 -8.70 17.66 11.94
CA VAL A 343 -7.59 18.00 12.85
C VAL A 343 -8.06 18.92 13.99
N ARG A 344 -8.92 19.90 13.71
CA ARG A 344 -9.57 20.71 14.79
C ARG A 344 -10.33 19.84 15.78
N LEU A 345 -11.11 18.87 15.28
CA LEU A 345 -11.79 17.90 16.15
C LEU A 345 -10.78 17.16 17.03
N TYR A 346 -9.64 16.74 16.46
CA TYR A 346 -8.61 16.00 17.18
C TYR A 346 -8.01 16.85 18.32
N TYR A 347 -7.58 18.08 18.05
CA TYR A 347 -7.10 19.00 19.08
C TYR A 347 -8.14 19.25 20.18
N TRP A 348 -9.39 19.53 19.78
CA TRP A 348 -10.48 19.77 20.72
C TRP A 348 -10.75 18.57 21.64
N LYS A 349 -10.60 17.35 21.11
CA LYS A 349 -10.70 16.12 21.88
C LYS A 349 -9.51 15.95 22.83
N GLN A 350 -8.28 16.22 22.39
CA GLN A 350 -7.07 16.14 23.21
C GLN A 350 -7.14 17.07 24.42
N TRP A 351 -7.71 18.26 24.26
CA TRP A 351 -7.91 19.17 25.40
C TRP A 351 -8.84 18.59 26.47
N LYS A 352 -9.74 17.66 26.10
CA LYS A 352 -10.65 16.84 26.94
C LYS A 352 -11.49 17.64 27.95
N GLN A 353 -10.85 18.21 28.96
CA GLN A 353 -11.43 18.92 30.09
C GLN A 353 -11.79 20.38 29.78
N PRO A 354 -12.91 20.91 30.31
CA PRO A 354 -13.30 22.32 30.12
C PRO A 354 -12.23 23.32 30.58
N ARG A 355 -11.53 23.04 31.69
CA ARG A 355 -10.44 23.88 32.21
C ARG A 355 -9.29 24.01 31.20
N THR A 356 -8.87 22.88 30.64
CA THR A 356 -7.79 22.82 29.63
C THR A 356 -8.21 23.48 28.31
N ARG A 357 -9.46 23.25 27.85
CA ARG A 357 -10.01 23.95 26.67
C ARG A 357 -9.99 25.46 26.87
N ARG A 358 -10.40 25.94 28.05
CA ARG A 358 -10.39 27.37 28.37
C ARG A 358 -8.96 27.91 28.33
N ARG A 359 -8.02 27.25 29.00
CA ARG A 359 -6.60 27.64 29.00
C ARG A 359 -6.04 27.76 27.59
N ASN A 360 -6.26 26.74 26.76
CA ASN A 360 -5.73 26.72 25.40
C ASN A 360 -6.40 27.73 24.47
N LEU A 361 -7.70 27.99 24.62
CA LEU A 361 -8.38 29.04 23.85
C LEU A 361 -7.87 30.44 24.21
N ILE A 362 -7.62 30.71 25.50
CA ILE A 362 -7.05 31.98 25.95
C ILE A 362 -5.61 32.14 25.46
N SER A 363 -4.79 31.09 25.55
CA SER A 363 -3.41 31.13 25.04
C SER A 363 -3.33 31.33 23.52
N LEU A 364 -4.41 31.02 22.79
CA LEU A 364 -4.55 31.26 21.35
C LEU A 364 -5.23 32.60 21.03
N GLY A 365 -5.36 33.50 22.01
CA GLY A 365 -5.83 34.87 21.81
C GLY A 365 -7.34 35.08 21.86
N ILE A 366 -8.13 34.11 22.32
CA ILE A 366 -9.57 34.32 22.51
C ILE A 366 -9.86 35.01 23.85
N ALA A 367 -10.61 36.11 23.80
CA ALA A 367 -11.02 36.89 24.96
C ALA A 367 -11.73 36.00 26.02
N PRO A 368 -11.38 36.10 27.32
CA PRO A 368 -11.83 35.17 28.36
C PRO A 368 -13.36 35.06 28.54
N ASP A 369 -14.10 36.13 28.25
CA ASP A 369 -15.55 36.26 28.28
C ASP A 369 -16.23 35.34 27.24
N ARG A 370 -15.68 35.27 26.01
CA ARG A 370 -16.23 34.47 24.91
C ARG A 370 -15.95 32.98 25.07
N VAL A 371 -14.88 32.61 25.77
CA VAL A 371 -14.40 31.22 25.89
C VAL A 371 -15.40 30.30 26.61
N LYS A 372 -16.19 30.81 27.56
CA LYS A 372 -17.14 30.03 28.37
C LYS A 372 -18.19 29.32 27.49
N LEU A 373 -18.63 29.98 26.42
CA LEU A 373 -19.62 29.46 25.46
C LEU A 373 -19.12 28.20 24.73
N ALA A 374 -17.82 28.13 24.44
CA ALA A 374 -17.22 27.00 23.75
C ALA A 374 -16.72 25.91 24.71
N SER A 375 -16.03 26.28 25.79
CA SER A 375 -15.30 25.31 26.64
C SER A 375 -16.20 24.33 27.39
N ARG A 376 -17.40 24.77 27.80
CA ARG A 376 -18.41 23.99 28.54
C ARG A 376 -19.58 23.48 27.67
N SER A 377 -19.50 23.65 26.36
CA SER A 377 -20.56 23.20 25.44
C SER A 377 -20.78 21.69 25.53
N ARG A 378 -22.05 21.27 25.56
CA ARG A 378 -22.49 19.85 25.49
C ARG A 378 -22.50 19.31 24.05
N LYS A 379 -22.29 20.16 23.03
CA LYS A 379 -22.31 19.75 21.62
C LYS A 379 -21.16 18.79 21.32
N GLY A 380 -21.44 17.79 20.47
CA GLY A 380 -20.46 16.78 20.07
C GLY A 380 -19.22 17.37 19.39
N TYR A 381 -18.10 16.64 19.42
CA TYR A 381 -16.80 17.15 18.97
C TYR A 381 -16.76 17.59 17.49
N TRP A 382 -17.52 16.92 16.61
CA TRP A 382 -17.60 17.29 15.20
C TRP A 382 -18.40 18.57 14.97
N ARG A 383 -19.40 18.86 15.82
CA ARG A 383 -20.10 20.14 15.81
C ARG A 383 -19.18 21.24 16.35
N MET A 384 -18.43 20.95 17.42
CA MET A 384 -17.48 21.91 17.99
C MET A 384 -16.31 22.26 17.07
N SER A 385 -15.87 21.36 16.19
CA SER A 385 -14.82 21.68 15.22
C SER A 385 -15.22 22.71 14.15
N GLN A 386 -16.52 23.00 14.03
CA GLN A 386 -17.08 24.06 13.19
C GLN A 386 -17.56 25.29 13.99
N ASN A 387 -17.49 25.25 15.32
CA ASN A 387 -17.87 26.38 16.15
C ASN A 387 -16.97 27.59 15.82
N SER A 388 -17.56 28.79 15.77
CA SER A 388 -16.84 30.02 15.41
C SER A 388 -15.63 30.27 16.30
N ILE A 389 -15.78 30.16 17.63
CA ILE A 389 -14.69 30.37 18.60
C ILE A 389 -13.57 29.36 18.38
N VAL A 390 -13.89 28.09 18.20
CA VAL A 390 -12.90 27.03 17.96
C VAL A 390 -12.20 27.22 16.61
N ARG A 391 -12.92 27.67 15.58
CA ARG A 391 -12.36 27.94 14.25
C ARG A 391 -11.47 29.18 14.25
N THR A 392 -11.81 30.21 15.04
CA THR A 392 -10.99 31.41 15.21
C THR A 392 -9.70 31.09 15.96
N ALA A 393 -9.78 30.31 17.05
CA ALA A 393 -8.60 29.88 17.81
C ALA A 393 -7.71 28.92 17.00
N LEU A 394 -8.30 27.90 16.39
CA LEU A 394 -7.63 26.90 15.56
C LEU A 394 -7.79 27.26 14.08
N ASN A 395 -7.39 28.48 13.72
CA ASN A 395 -7.50 28.98 12.35
C ASN A 395 -6.54 28.26 11.38
N ASN A 396 -6.67 28.51 10.08
CA ASN A 396 -5.86 27.80 9.08
C ASN A 396 -4.37 28.14 9.19
N HIS A 397 -4.02 29.38 9.57
CA HIS A 397 -2.64 29.82 9.78
C HIS A 397 -1.99 29.00 10.91
N TRP A 398 -2.63 28.97 12.07
CA TRP A 398 -2.16 28.19 13.21
C TRP A 398 -2.02 26.70 12.88
N LEU A 399 -2.99 26.11 12.17
CA LEU A 399 -2.87 24.71 11.75
C LEU A 399 -1.66 24.47 10.83
N ASN A 400 -1.33 25.42 9.95
CA ASN A 400 -0.15 25.33 9.10
C ASN A 400 1.14 25.41 9.92
N GLU A 401 1.22 26.30 10.92
CA GLU A 401 2.35 26.39 11.85
C GLU A 401 2.56 25.09 12.65
N GLN A 402 1.47 24.41 13.00
CA GLN A 402 1.52 23.10 13.64
C GLN A 402 1.93 21.96 12.67
N GLY A 403 2.18 22.25 11.39
CA GLY A 403 2.63 21.28 10.39
C GLY A 403 1.52 20.47 9.72
N VAL A 404 0.25 20.87 9.88
CA VAL A 404 -0.88 20.23 9.18
C VAL A 404 -0.72 20.45 7.67
N PRO A 405 -0.77 19.39 6.84
CA PRO A 405 -0.57 19.55 5.41
C PRO A 405 -1.71 20.37 4.78
N ASP A 406 -1.37 21.36 3.96
CA ASP A 406 -2.31 22.02 3.05
C ASP A 406 -2.40 21.19 1.76
N ILE A 407 -3.56 20.54 1.55
CA ILE A 407 -3.76 19.65 0.40
C ILE A 407 -3.70 20.47 -0.89
N ARG A 408 -4.17 21.73 -0.87
CA ARG A 408 -4.26 22.58 -2.07
C ARG A 408 -2.86 22.97 -2.55
N VAL A 409 -2.03 23.48 -1.66
CA VAL A 409 -0.65 23.87 -1.98
C VAL A 409 0.14 22.64 -2.43
N THR A 410 0.02 21.54 -1.69
CA THR A 410 0.70 20.29 -2.05
C THR A 410 0.24 19.80 -3.42
N TRP A 411 -1.06 19.85 -3.70
CA TRP A 411 -1.62 19.45 -4.98
C TRP A 411 -1.10 20.31 -6.13
N ILE A 412 -1.09 21.63 -5.98
CA ILE A 412 -0.57 22.55 -7.00
C ILE A 412 0.91 22.25 -7.27
N ASN A 413 1.72 22.11 -6.22
CA ASN A 413 3.15 21.81 -6.39
C ASN A 413 3.38 20.48 -7.10
N VAL A 414 2.62 19.45 -6.74
CA VAL A 414 2.73 18.11 -7.34
C VAL A 414 2.21 18.11 -8.79
N ALA A 415 1.12 18.82 -9.07
CA ALA A 415 0.54 18.93 -10.40
C ALA A 415 1.46 19.74 -11.34
N LEU A 416 2.02 20.87 -10.86
CA LEU A 416 3.00 21.65 -11.61
C LEU A 416 4.26 20.83 -11.90
N ALA A 417 4.77 20.10 -10.91
CA ALA A 417 5.90 19.19 -11.11
C ALA A 417 5.59 18.04 -12.09
N ALA A 418 4.33 17.64 -12.23
CA ALA A 418 3.91 16.63 -13.20
C ALA A 418 3.75 17.18 -14.63
N LEU A 419 3.53 18.49 -14.77
CA LEU A 419 3.39 19.19 -16.05
C LEU A 419 4.72 19.74 -16.58
N ALA A 420 5.73 19.88 -15.73
CA ALA A 420 7.06 20.28 -16.17
C ALA A 420 7.68 19.16 -17.03
N PRO A 421 8.04 19.43 -18.30
CA PRO A 421 8.76 18.45 -19.11
C PRO A 421 10.06 18.07 -18.40
N SER A 422 10.39 16.78 -18.42
CA SER A 422 11.66 16.25 -17.89
C SER A 422 12.82 16.81 -18.71
N GLY A 423 13.32 17.98 -18.32
CA GLY A 423 14.41 18.70 -18.95
C GLY A 423 14.22 20.21 -18.84
N SER A 424 15.11 20.87 -18.10
CA SER A 424 15.18 22.32 -17.81
C SER A 424 14.15 22.87 -16.82
N LEU A 425 14.61 23.07 -15.56
CA LEU A 425 14.11 24.18 -14.75
C LEU A 425 14.85 25.44 -15.25
N PRO A 426 14.18 26.47 -15.76
CA PRO A 426 14.82 27.77 -15.86
C PRO A 426 15.01 28.29 -14.43
N ALA A 427 16.28 28.47 -14.03
CA ALA A 427 16.65 29.21 -12.84
C ALA A 427 16.15 30.65 -13.01
N GLY A 428 14.93 30.96 -12.54
CA GLY A 428 14.37 32.30 -12.74
C GLY A 428 12.98 32.59 -12.18
N CYS A 429 12.21 31.61 -11.69
CA CYS A 429 10.83 31.86 -11.22
C CYS A 429 10.60 31.62 -9.71
N LEU A 430 11.66 31.68 -8.89
CA LEU A 430 11.57 31.65 -7.42
C LEU A 430 11.79 33.03 -6.75
N ALA A 431 11.83 34.12 -7.51
CA ALA A 431 11.96 35.47 -6.98
C ALA A 431 10.76 36.33 -7.41
N GLY A 432 9.66 36.26 -6.67
CA GLY A 432 8.46 37.02 -7.03
C GLY A 432 7.26 36.87 -6.11
N ALA A 433 7.49 36.71 -4.81
CA ALA A 433 6.45 36.88 -3.79
C ALA A 433 7.09 37.26 -2.44
N ARG A 434 7.93 38.29 -2.44
CA ARG A 434 8.18 39.06 -1.23
C ARG A 434 6.98 39.98 -1.04
N LEU A 435 6.00 39.53 -0.27
CA LEU A 435 5.06 40.47 0.34
C LEU A 435 5.86 41.32 1.34
N THR A 436 5.88 42.60 1.06
CA THR A 436 6.46 43.70 1.83
C THR A 436 6.13 43.59 3.31
N THR A 437 7.14 43.34 4.12
CA THR A 437 7.11 43.58 5.57
C THR A 437 7.09 45.08 5.80
N GLY A 438 5.89 45.65 5.96
CA GLY A 438 5.72 46.94 6.61
C GLY A 438 6.01 46.80 8.10
N GLN A 439 6.95 47.59 8.60
CA GLN A 439 7.29 47.72 10.02
C GLN A 439 6.07 48.21 10.83
N VAL A 440 5.75 47.50 11.91
CA VAL A 440 5.02 48.02 13.09
C VAL A 440 5.68 47.36 14.32
N PRO A 441 6.00 48.11 15.39
CA PRO A 441 7.04 47.74 16.34
C PRO A 441 6.66 46.60 17.30
N ALA A 442 7.72 45.97 17.81
CA ALA A 442 7.70 44.84 18.73
C ALA A 442 6.96 45.15 20.04
N SER A 443 5.94 44.34 20.35
CA SER A 443 5.53 44.08 21.73
C SER A 443 5.97 42.67 22.12
N ASP A 444 7.04 42.64 22.92
CA ASP A 444 7.67 41.49 23.51
C ASP A 444 6.69 40.72 24.42
N ARG A 445 6.25 39.51 23.99
CA ARG A 445 5.54 38.54 24.85
C ARG A 445 5.31 37.19 24.16
N ASN A 446 6.36 36.35 24.07
CA ASN A 446 6.29 34.89 24.30
C ASN A 446 7.61 34.20 23.94
N ARG A 447 8.62 34.43 24.78
CA ARG A 447 9.81 33.59 24.84
C ARG A 447 9.91 33.05 26.26
N ARG A 448 9.28 31.89 26.54
CA ARG A 448 9.53 31.01 27.71
C ARG A 448 8.53 29.84 27.75
N ILE A 449 8.76 28.78 26.97
CA ILE A 449 8.39 27.41 27.37
C ILE A 449 9.45 26.44 26.82
N ARG A 450 10.64 26.47 27.43
CA ARG A 450 11.65 25.41 27.38
C ARG A 450 12.51 25.54 28.63
N THR A 451 12.18 24.82 29.70
CA THR A 451 13.07 24.27 30.75
C THR A 451 12.26 23.91 32.00
N ARG A 452 12.80 22.95 32.77
CA ARG A 452 12.34 22.37 34.05
C ARG A 452 11.41 21.16 33.96
N MET A 453 12.02 19.99 33.87
CA MET A 453 11.89 18.93 34.89
C MET A 453 13.18 18.08 34.87
N SER A 454 14.12 18.44 35.75
CA SER A 454 15.30 17.65 36.14
C SER A 454 15.66 18.02 37.58
N GLY A 455 15.94 16.99 38.39
CA GLY A 455 16.21 17.04 39.84
C GLY A 455 15.21 16.12 40.56
N GLY A 456 15.54 14.96 41.11
CA GLY A 456 16.82 14.41 41.54
C GLY A 456 16.78 14.23 43.06
N VAL A 457 16.61 12.99 43.53
CA VAL A 457 16.94 12.57 44.91
C VAL A 457 17.56 11.17 44.79
N GLY A 458 18.81 11.04 45.24
CA GLY A 458 19.55 9.78 45.32
C GLY A 458 19.47 9.13 46.71
N PRO A 459 20.43 8.30 47.11
CA PRO A 459 20.25 6.84 47.15
C PRO A 459 20.30 6.25 48.57
N VAL A 460 19.78 5.03 48.74
CA VAL A 460 20.14 4.14 49.86
C VAL A 460 20.32 2.73 49.32
N ALA A 461 21.45 2.12 49.66
CA ALA A 461 21.87 0.78 49.30
C ALA A 461 21.57 -0.22 50.44
N GLY A 462 21.46 -1.51 50.09
CA GLY A 462 21.83 -2.61 50.99
C GLY A 462 20.89 -3.82 51.04
N LEU A 463 21.34 -4.93 50.41
CA LEU A 463 21.27 -6.34 50.88
C LEU A 463 19.85 -6.96 51.06
N SER A 464 19.52 -8.23 50.79
CA SER A 464 20.23 -9.47 50.45
C SER A 464 19.18 -10.58 50.19
N GLN A 465 19.55 -11.58 49.38
CA GLN A 465 19.20 -13.01 49.49
C GLN A 465 17.75 -13.56 49.31
N SER A 466 17.61 -14.33 48.21
CA SER A 466 17.24 -15.77 48.13
C SER A 466 15.84 -16.30 48.51
N ARG A 467 15.44 -17.32 47.72
CA ARG A 467 14.47 -18.43 47.94
C ARG A 467 13.04 -18.27 47.38
N GLY A 468 12.75 -19.05 46.34
CA GLY A 468 11.52 -19.86 46.29
C GLY A 468 11.76 -21.21 47.01
N PRO A 469 10.87 -22.22 46.94
CA PRO A 469 9.62 -22.38 46.17
C PRO A 469 8.40 -22.71 47.07
N ASP A 470 7.21 -22.94 46.47
CA ASP A 470 6.31 -24.09 46.74
C ASP A 470 4.80 -23.81 46.52
N SER A 471 4.24 -24.62 45.62
CA SER A 471 3.07 -25.51 45.82
C SER A 471 1.69 -24.98 46.23
N LEU A 472 0.74 -25.20 45.30
CA LEU A 472 -0.73 -25.38 45.40
C LEU A 472 -1.23 -26.15 46.65
N PRO A 473 -2.51 -26.00 47.07
CA PRO A 473 -3.67 -26.73 46.48
C PRO A 473 -4.94 -25.85 46.32
N LEU A 474 -5.75 -25.96 45.25
CA LEU A 474 -6.84 -26.92 44.98
C LEU A 474 -7.90 -27.08 46.11
N LEU A 475 -9.10 -26.54 45.88
CA LEU A 475 -10.37 -27.15 46.31
C LEU A 475 -11.51 -26.76 45.33
N SER A 476 -11.89 -27.74 44.53
CA SER A 476 -13.18 -27.95 43.85
C SER A 476 -14.29 -28.33 44.85
N ARG A 477 -15.57 -28.02 44.67
CA ARG A 477 -16.59 -28.81 43.91
C ARG A 477 -17.96 -28.11 44.10
N ALA A 478 -18.74 -27.84 43.03
CA ALA A 478 -19.77 -28.70 42.41
C ALA A 478 -21.18 -28.42 43.02
N SER A 479 -22.36 -28.47 42.36
CA SER A 479 -22.84 -29.10 41.12
C SER A 479 -24.23 -28.50 40.74
N ASP A 480 -24.48 -28.27 39.43
CA ASP A 480 -25.60 -28.73 38.53
C ASP A 480 -27.02 -29.12 39.03
N PRO A 481 -28.05 -29.44 38.17
CA PRO A 481 -28.38 -29.11 36.76
C PRO A 481 -29.93 -28.93 36.45
N ARG A 482 -30.29 -28.87 35.14
CA ARG A 482 -31.58 -29.19 34.41
C ARG A 482 -32.28 -27.97 33.75
N HIS A 483 -32.85 -27.97 32.53
CA HIS A 483 -33.21 -28.93 31.47
C HIS A 483 -33.52 -28.15 30.15
N SER A 484 -33.30 -28.75 28.97
CA SER A 484 -33.82 -28.36 27.62
C SER A 484 -35.28 -28.85 27.42
N PRO A 485 -35.97 -28.84 26.22
CA PRO A 485 -35.82 -28.14 24.92
C PRO A 485 -37.14 -27.56 24.28
N ILE A 486 -37.01 -26.83 23.13
CA ILE A 486 -37.80 -26.73 21.82
C ILE A 486 -39.29 -27.23 21.78
N PRO A 487 -40.32 -26.70 21.01
CA PRO A 487 -40.38 -26.24 19.58
C PRO A 487 -41.18 -24.92 19.32
N SER A 488 -41.33 -24.33 18.12
CA SER A 488 -41.47 -24.84 16.73
C SER A 488 -40.87 -23.90 15.68
#